data_AF-A0A6P2CZE1-F1
#
_entry.id   AF-A0A6P2CZE1-F1
#
_cell.length_a   1.000
_cell.length_b   1.000
_cell.length_c   1.000
_cell.angle_alpha   90.00
_cell.angle_beta   90.00
_cell.angle_gamma   90.00
#
_symmetry.space_group_name_H-M   'P 1'
#
loop_
_entity.id
_entity.type
_entity.pdbx_description
1 polymer ?
#
loop_
_entity_poly.entity_id
_entity_poly.type
_entity_poly.pdbx_seq_one_letter_code
_entity_poly.pdbx_strand_id
1 'polypeptide(L)'
;MSSNGVKKLGGGSWLGSTFGQLEDRSVPSVVSVSFDGAGQLRVTGDADANNVSVYIGGASASVAAGAGTVIQGPSSIQGVVRGVYAALGAGDDTFRLQTNGVTSLVNTDIRGGDGYDNVSAYINTSGNVTVNLGRSDDQFYFSGTAANLNVDGSVGNNRIDIRLGAGSFNSVTVDSDERASSGRDTVNITGSGQATRVNNILIQTGAQNDTVSVSYLTIGQRLYSHGGTGELDTITLSGIWLERGNAIEFQGYERLN
;
A
#
# COMPACT_ATOMS: atom_id res chain seq x y z
N MET A 1 -64.47 -34.03 0.32
CA MET A 1 -63.54 -34.25 1.44
C MET A 1 -62.17 -34.51 0.84
N SER A 2 -61.28 -33.53 0.88
CA SER A 2 -59.94 -33.57 0.29
C SER A 2 -58.96 -34.27 1.24
N SER A 3 -58.30 -35.35 0.79
CA SER A 3 -57.16 -35.93 1.49
C SER A 3 -55.86 -35.31 0.98
N ASN A 4 -55.30 -34.38 1.76
CA ASN A 4 -53.95 -33.85 1.56
C ASN A 4 -52.92 -34.90 2.01
N GLY A 5 -52.17 -35.46 1.07
CA GLY A 5 -50.99 -36.28 1.35
C GLY A 5 -49.82 -35.39 1.75
N VAL A 6 -49.55 -35.29 3.05
CA VAL A 6 -48.32 -34.66 3.57
C VAL A 6 -47.19 -35.68 3.50
N LYS A 7 -46.23 -35.45 2.60
CA LYS A 7 -44.97 -36.19 2.55
C LYS A 7 -44.03 -35.59 3.60
N LYS A 8 -43.79 -36.32 4.69
CA LYS A 8 -42.73 -36.00 5.67
C LYS A 8 -41.37 -36.05 4.96
N LEU A 9 -40.68 -34.92 4.89
CA LEU A 9 -39.24 -34.87 4.65
C LEU A 9 -38.54 -34.78 6.02
N GLY A 10 -37.71 -35.78 6.29
CA GLY A 10 -36.93 -35.91 7.51
C GLY A 10 -35.89 -34.80 7.65
N GLY A 11 -35.58 -34.50 8.91
CA GLY A 11 -34.63 -33.47 9.31
C GLY A 11 -33.21 -33.80 8.89
N GLY A 12 -32.58 -32.79 8.29
CA GLY A 12 -31.14 -32.65 8.13
C GLY A 12 -30.85 -31.16 8.25
N SER A 13 -30.11 -30.79 9.31
CA SER A 13 -29.77 -29.44 9.72
C SER A 13 -29.10 -28.63 8.59
N TRP A 14 -29.84 -27.71 7.97
CA TRP A 14 -29.27 -26.59 7.21
C TRP A 14 -29.16 -25.38 8.13
N LEU A 15 -28.09 -25.34 8.92
CA LEU A 15 -27.61 -24.11 9.55
C LEU A 15 -26.38 -23.66 8.78
N GLY A 16 -26.42 -22.43 8.27
CA GLY A 16 -25.25 -21.76 7.70
C GLY A 16 -25.34 -21.43 6.21
N SER A 17 -26.41 -20.78 5.76
CA SER A 17 -26.33 -19.95 4.55
C SER A 17 -26.95 -18.59 4.82
N THR A 18 -26.18 -17.75 5.50
CA THR A 18 -26.41 -16.30 5.50
C THR A 18 -25.93 -15.78 4.14
N PHE A 19 -26.68 -16.06 3.07
CA PHE A 19 -26.53 -15.30 1.83
C PHE A 19 -27.17 -13.93 2.06
N GLY A 20 -26.35 -12.89 1.93
CA GLY A 20 -26.72 -11.51 2.12
C GLY A 20 -25.80 -10.79 3.09
N GLN A 21 -24.48 -10.80 2.84
CA GLN A 21 -23.74 -9.58 3.09
C GLN A 21 -24.36 -8.52 2.18
N LEU A 22 -25.30 -7.75 2.73
CA LEU A 22 -25.58 -6.41 2.26
C LEU A 22 -24.31 -5.60 2.59
N GLU A 23 -23.24 -5.81 1.82
CA GLU A 23 -22.36 -4.68 1.58
C GLU A 23 -23.23 -3.73 0.77
N ASP A 24 -23.71 -2.68 1.44
CA ASP A 24 -24.11 -1.47 0.76
C ASP A 24 -22.86 -0.91 0.07
N ARG A 25 -22.54 -1.50 -1.09
CA ARG A 25 -21.58 -1.00 -2.06
C ARG A 25 -22.31 0.01 -2.92
N SER A 26 -22.86 1.06 -2.32
CA SER A 26 -22.95 2.32 -3.05
C SER A 26 -21.51 2.79 -3.25
N VAL A 27 -20.77 2.10 -4.14
CA VAL A 27 -19.55 2.64 -4.69
C VAL A 27 -20.01 3.97 -5.29
N PRO A 28 -19.46 5.10 -4.85
CA PRO A 28 -19.79 6.40 -5.43
C PRO A 28 -19.76 6.28 -6.96
N SER A 29 -20.60 6.97 -7.72
CA SER A 29 -20.47 6.99 -9.19
C SER A 29 -19.39 7.99 -9.68
N VAL A 30 -18.61 8.51 -8.74
CA VAL A 30 -17.71 9.65 -8.88
C VAL A 30 -16.68 9.64 -7.76
N VAL A 31 -15.45 10.05 -8.07
CA VAL A 31 -14.42 10.37 -7.07
C VAL A 31 -14.90 11.48 -6.14
N SER A 32 -14.88 11.25 -4.84
CA SER A 32 -15.16 12.27 -3.83
C SER A 32 -13.88 12.78 -3.17
N VAL A 33 -13.83 14.09 -2.96
CA VAL A 33 -12.73 14.78 -2.27
C VAL A 33 -13.33 15.59 -1.14
N SER A 34 -12.85 15.38 0.08
CA SER A 34 -13.31 16.15 1.25
C SER A 34 -12.17 16.49 2.19
N PHE A 35 -12.40 17.46 3.05
CA PHE A 35 -11.50 17.82 4.13
C PHE A 35 -12.25 17.63 5.44
N ASP A 36 -11.68 16.85 6.37
CA ASP A 36 -12.28 16.73 7.68
C ASP A 36 -11.87 17.89 8.60
N GLY A 37 -12.66 18.12 9.66
CA GLY A 37 -12.38 19.16 10.64
C GLY A 37 -11.06 18.96 11.42
N ALA A 38 -10.35 17.85 11.22
CA ALA A 38 -9.07 17.54 11.83
C ALA A 38 -7.86 17.88 10.94
N GLY A 39 -8.09 18.38 9.72
CA GLY A 39 -7.00 18.74 8.80
C GLY A 39 -6.57 17.62 7.86
N GLN A 40 -7.38 16.57 7.72
CA GLN A 40 -7.11 15.45 6.82
C GLN A 40 -7.79 15.67 5.47
N LEU A 41 -7.01 15.54 4.41
CA LEU A 41 -7.54 15.40 3.05
C LEU A 41 -8.00 13.96 2.84
N ARG A 42 -9.25 13.78 2.45
CA ARG A 42 -9.83 12.48 2.11
C ARG A 42 -10.15 12.44 0.63
N VAL A 43 -9.67 11.39 -0.04
CA VAL A 43 -9.98 11.05 -1.42
C VAL A 43 -10.63 9.67 -1.41
N THR A 44 -11.81 9.53 -1.98
CA THR A 44 -12.46 8.24 -2.14
C THR A 44 -12.86 8.07 -3.59
N GLY A 45 -12.31 7.07 -4.27
CA GLY A 45 -12.65 6.76 -5.64
C GLY A 45 -13.93 5.94 -5.76
N ASP A 46 -14.18 5.46 -6.97
CA ASP A 46 -15.41 4.79 -7.38
C ASP A 46 -15.16 3.35 -7.87
N ALA A 47 -15.98 2.87 -8.81
CA ALA A 47 -15.87 1.53 -9.40
C ALA A 47 -15.23 1.57 -10.81
N ASP A 48 -14.95 2.78 -11.31
CA ASP A 48 -14.40 3.02 -12.63
C ASP A 48 -12.90 3.34 -12.49
N ALA A 49 -12.13 3.15 -13.56
CA ALA A 49 -10.71 3.54 -13.59
C ALA A 49 -10.55 5.06 -13.32
N ASN A 50 -10.00 5.40 -12.16
CA ASN A 50 -9.84 6.77 -11.69
C ASN A 50 -8.40 7.25 -11.86
N ASN A 51 -8.25 8.44 -12.45
CA ASN A 51 -6.95 9.11 -12.52
C ASN A 51 -6.95 10.31 -11.57
N VAL A 52 -6.40 10.17 -10.37
CA VAL A 52 -6.42 11.23 -9.36
C VAL A 52 -5.01 11.67 -8.98
N SER A 53 -4.78 12.98 -8.98
CA SER A 53 -3.54 13.56 -8.49
C SER A 53 -3.79 14.59 -7.38
N VAL A 54 -3.06 14.45 -6.30
CA VAL A 54 -3.06 15.34 -5.14
C VAL A 54 -1.70 16.02 -5.05
N TYR A 55 -1.71 17.35 -5.02
CA TYR A 55 -0.53 18.15 -4.72
C TYR A 55 -0.74 18.92 -3.42
N ILE A 56 0.23 18.86 -2.52
CA ILE A 56 0.22 19.59 -1.25
C ILE A 56 1.47 20.46 -1.18
N GLY A 57 1.29 21.78 -1.09
CA GLY A 57 2.36 22.76 -1.02
C GLY A 57 2.12 23.75 0.12
N GLY A 58 2.95 23.72 1.16
CA GLY A 58 2.83 24.61 2.32
C GLY A 58 1.46 24.49 3.01
N ALA A 59 0.66 25.56 3.00
CA ALA A 59 -0.67 25.63 3.60
C ALA A 59 -1.80 25.49 2.57
N SER A 60 -1.54 24.84 1.43
CA SER A 60 -2.56 24.59 0.42
C SER A 60 -2.45 23.17 -0.11
N ALA A 61 -3.59 22.59 -0.46
CA ALA A 61 -3.68 21.38 -1.25
C ALA A 61 -4.54 21.61 -2.48
N SER A 62 -4.19 20.97 -3.58
CA SER A 62 -4.98 20.93 -4.81
C SER A 62 -5.16 19.49 -5.23
N VAL A 63 -6.37 19.16 -5.68
CA VAL A 63 -6.72 17.84 -6.20
C VAL A 63 -7.19 18.02 -7.65
N ALA A 64 -6.64 17.20 -8.53
CA ALA A 64 -6.94 17.19 -9.95
C ALA A 64 -7.28 15.77 -10.39
N ALA A 65 -8.10 15.65 -11.43
CA ALA A 65 -8.47 14.39 -12.04
C ALA A 65 -8.13 14.37 -13.53
N GLY A 66 -7.85 13.17 -14.04
CA GLY A 66 -7.65 12.91 -15.46
C GLY A 66 -8.97 12.95 -16.25
N ALA A 67 -8.86 12.83 -17.58
CA ALA A 67 -10.02 12.81 -18.46
C ALA A 67 -10.95 11.62 -18.13
N GLY A 68 -12.26 11.86 -18.07
CA GLY A 68 -13.26 10.84 -17.76
C GLY A 68 -13.57 10.68 -16.27
N THR A 69 -12.70 11.14 -15.37
CA THR A 69 -12.93 11.11 -13.92
C THR A 69 -13.60 12.40 -13.46
N VAL A 70 -14.74 12.28 -12.76
CA VAL A 70 -15.46 13.44 -12.20
C VAL A 70 -15.15 13.56 -10.70
N ILE A 71 -14.60 14.71 -10.27
CA ILE A 71 -14.40 15.02 -8.85
C ILE A 71 -15.65 15.69 -8.28
N GLN A 72 -16.21 15.12 -7.21
CA GLN A 72 -17.13 15.79 -6.31
C GLN A 72 -16.39 16.32 -5.08
N GLY A 73 -16.33 17.65 -4.95
CA GLY A 73 -15.70 18.32 -3.82
C GLY A 73 -14.82 19.49 -4.22
N PRO A 74 -14.10 20.11 -3.26
CA PRO A 74 -13.16 21.17 -3.57
C PRO A 74 -11.95 20.63 -4.34
N SER A 75 -11.66 21.23 -5.49
CA SER A 75 -10.42 20.98 -6.26
C SER A 75 -9.20 21.72 -5.67
N SER A 76 -9.41 22.66 -4.75
CA SER A 76 -8.36 23.34 -4.01
C SER A 76 -8.82 23.67 -2.59
N ILE A 77 -7.94 23.50 -1.63
CA ILE A 77 -8.17 23.75 -0.21
C ILE A 77 -7.05 24.64 0.32
N GLN A 78 -7.43 25.62 1.14
CA GLN A 78 -6.53 26.47 1.90
C GLN A 78 -6.57 26.02 3.37
N GLY A 79 -5.42 25.70 3.93
CA GLY A 79 -5.28 25.17 5.27
C GLY A 79 -4.07 24.25 5.41
N VAL A 80 -3.59 24.10 6.65
CA VAL A 80 -2.49 23.18 6.95
C VAL A 80 -3.00 21.74 6.83
N VAL A 81 -2.55 21.02 5.81
CA VAL A 81 -2.84 19.59 5.68
C VAL A 81 -1.96 18.81 6.64
N ARG A 82 -2.61 18.02 7.50
CA ARG A 82 -1.95 17.20 8.53
C ARG A 82 -2.00 15.72 8.20
N GLY A 83 -2.91 15.30 7.33
CA GLY A 83 -2.93 13.93 6.83
C GLY A 83 -3.57 13.79 5.46
N VAL A 84 -3.28 12.66 4.83
CA VAL A 84 -3.97 12.21 3.61
C VAL A 84 -4.54 10.84 3.87
N TYR A 85 -5.80 10.64 3.50
CA TYR A 85 -6.45 9.34 3.43
C TYR A 85 -6.99 9.17 2.01
N ALA A 86 -6.52 8.18 1.28
CA ALA A 86 -7.01 7.84 -0.05
C ALA A 86 -7.52 6.39 -0.04
N ALA A 87 -8.71 6.17 -0.58
CA ALA A 87 -9.26 4.84 -0.83
C ALA A 87 -9.81 4.82 -2.26
N LEU A 88 -9.15 4.15 -3.20
CA LEU A 88 -9.42 4.31 -4.63
C LEU A 88 -10.64 3.48 -5.07
N GLY A 89 -10.88 2.32 -4.46
CA GLY A 89 -12.14 1.61 -4.63
C GLY A 89 -11.97 0.39 -5.51
N ALA A 90 -12.79 0.24 -6.55
CA ALA A 90 -12.62 -0.82 -7.52
C ALA A 90 -12.31 -0.22 -8.90
N GLY A 91 -11.51 -0.90 -9.71
CA GLY A 91 -11.09 -0.42 -11.02
C GLY A 91 -9.58 -0.32 -11.12
N ASP A 92 -9.09 0.00 -12.31
CA ASP A 92 -7.66 0.17 -12.55
C ASP A 92 -7.29 1.65 -12.30
N ASP A 93 -6.91 1.98 -11.06
CA ASP A 93 -6.73 3.37 -10.66
C ASP A 93 -5.28 3.86 -10.83
N THR A 94 -5.11 5.14 -11.13
CA THR A 94 -3.83 5.84 -10.98
C THR A 94 -3.97 6.93 -9.94
N PHE A 95 -3.20 6.79 -8.85
CA PHE A 95 -3.16 7.79 -7.78
C PHE A 95 -1.76 8.37 -7.62
N ARG A 96 -1.65 9.70 -7.66
CA ARG A 96 -0.39 10.40 -7.42
C ARG A 96 -0.51 11.42 -6.31
N LEU A 97 0.23 11.21 -5.22
CA LEU A 97 0.41 12.19 -4.14
C LEU A 97 1.79 12.83 -4.23
N GLN A 98 1.84 14.16 -4.24
CA GLN A 98 3.09 14.92 -4.20
C GLN A 98 3.05 15.98 -3.11
N THR A 99 4.06 15.99 -2.25
CA THR A 99 4.23 17.03 -1.23
C THR A 99 5.47 17.86 -1.49
N ASN A 100 5.36 19.17 -1.29
CA ASN A 100 6.47 20.10 -1.46
C ASN A 100 6.52 21.10 -0.30
N GLY A 101 7.61 21.09 0.46
CA GLY A 101 7.78 21.97 1.61
C GLY A 101 6.75 21.77 2.73
N VAL A 102 6.11 20.60 2.79
CA VAL A 102 5.12 20.25 3.81
C VAL A 102 5.83 19.60 4.99
N THR A 103 5.82 20.26 6.15
CA THR A 103 6.41 19.72 7.39
C THR A 103 5.37 19.24 8.40
N SER A 104 4.09 19.52 8.15
CA SER A 104 2.97 19.24 9.05
C SER A 104 2.27 17.91 8.81
N LEU A 105 2.61 17.20 7.74
CA LEU A 105 1.98 15.93 7.40
C LEU A 105 2.44 14.88 8.40
N VAL A 106 1.51 14.28 9.15
CA VAL A 106 1.80 13.29 10.19
C VAL A 106 1.37 11.88 9.83
N ASN A 107 0.36 11.72 8.97
CA ASN A 107 -0.10 10.40 8.52
C ASN A 107 -0.56 10.45 7.06
N THR A 108 -0.12 9.47 6.27
CA THR A 108 -0.63 9.18 4.93
C THR A 108 -1.09 7.73 4.92
N ASP A 109 -2.35 7.49 4.59
CA ASP A 109 -2.93 6.15 4.39
C ASP A 109 -3.52 6.12 2.97
N ILE A 110 -3.02 5.22 2.13
CA ILE A 110 -3.48 5.03 0.75
C ILE A 110 -3.93 3.58 0.60
N ARG A 111 -5.12 3.38 0.08
CA ARG A 111 -5.71 2.07 -0.22
C ARG A 111 -6.06 2.02 -1.68
N GLY A 112 -5.46 1.12 -2.45
CA GLY A 112 -5.77 0.90 -3.86
C GLY A 112 -7.18 0.33 -3.98
N GLY A 113 -7.30 -0.97 -3.70
CA GLY A 113 -8.58 -1.65 -3.61
C GLY A 113 -8.60 -2.88 -4.51
N ASP A 114 -9.67 -3.07 -5.30
CA ASP A 114 -9.73 -4.17 -6.26
C ASP A 114 -9.41 -3.64 -7.67
N GLY A 115 -8.48 -4.25 -8.41
CA GLY A 115 -8.13 -3.86 -9.78
C GLY A 115 -6.66 -3.49 -9.92
N TYR A 116 -6.19 -3.21 -11.14
CA TYR A 116 -4.77 -2.97 -11.39
C TYR A 116 -4.38 -1.51 -11.07
N ASP A 117 -3.87 -1.27 -9.86
CA ASP A 117 -3.61 0.08 -9.38
C ASP A 117 -2.16 0.54 -9.59
N ASN A 118 -2.00 1.83 -9.91
CA ASN A 118 -0.72 2.51 -9.98
C ASN A 118 -0.66 3.68 -9.00
N VAL A 119 -0.02 3.43 -7.86
CA VAL A 119 0.07 4.37 -6.73
C VAL A 119 1.47 4.97 -6.67
N SER A 120 1.56 6.29 -6.72
CA SER A 120 2.81 7.05 -6.61
C SER A 120 2.76 8.08 -5.49
N ALA A 121 3.74 8.04 -4.58
CA ALA A 121 3.85 8.90 -3.43
C ALA A 121 5.22 9.61 -3.37
N TYR A 122 5.25 10.91 -3.65
CA TYR A 122 6.43 11.77 -3.51
C TYR A 122 6.29 12.60 -2.24
N ILE A 123 6.74 12.06 -1.11
CA ILE A 123 6.40 12.60 0.21
C ILE A 123 7.66 12.77 1.04
N ASN A 124 7.84 13.98 1.58
CA ASN A 124 8.74 14.21 2.70
C ASN A 124 7.91 14.48 3.95
N THR A 125 7.96 13.57 4.91
CA THR A 125 7.24 13.66 6.19
C THR A 125 8.11 13.12 7.32
N SER A 126 7.85 13.59 8.55
CA SER A 126 8.34 12.97 9.79
C SER A 126 7.33 11.99 10.40
N GLY A 127 6.24 11.72 9.68
CA GLY A 127 5.11 10.91 10.10
C GLY A 127 5.11 9.52 9.46
N ASN A 128 3.96 8.85 9.54
CA ASN A 128 3.77 7.51 9.01
C ASN A 128 3.20 7.56 7.59
N VAL A 129 3.69 6.66 6.75
CA VAL A 129 3.10 6.37 5.44
C VAL A 129 2.69 4.90 5.43
N THR A 130 1.41 4.65 5.19
CA THR A 130 0.84 3.32 5.07
C THR A 130 0.17 3.21 3.71
N VAL A 131 0.48 2.13 3.01
CA VAL A 131 -0.12 1.82 1.71
C VAL A 131 -0.60 0.37 1.75
N ASN A 132 -1.83 0.13 1.32
CA ASN A 132 -2.36 -1.18 1.05
C ASN A 132 -2.85 -1.18 -0.40
N LEU A 133 -2.25 -1.99 -1.27
CA LEU A 133 -2.57 -1.97 -2.69
C LEU A 133 -3.86 -2.73 -2.98
N GLY A 134 -4.12 -3.80 -2.23
CA GLY A 134 -5.37 -4.55 -2.32
C GLY A 134 -5.21 -5.81 -3.16
N ARG A 135 -6.26 -6.24 -3.87
CA ARG A 135 -6.22 -7.52 -4.59
C ARG A 135 -6.10 -7.27 -6.07
N SER A 136 -4.90 -7.45 -6.64
CA SER A 136 -4.58 -7.60 -8.08
C SER A 136 -3.07 -7.37 -8.28
N ASP A 137 -2.62 -7.29 -9.54
CA ASP A 137 -1.21 -6.96 -9.82
C ASP A 137 -1.00 -5.44 -9.73
N ASP A 138 -0.53 -4.95 -8.59
CA ASP A 138 -0.43 -3.51 -8.35
C ASP A 138 0.99 -2.96 -8.51
N GLN A 139 1.08 -1.65 -8.70
CA GLN A 139 2.34 -0.92 -8.75
C GLN A 139 2.36 0.17 -7.69
N PHE A 140 3.41 0.16 -6.88
CA PHE A 140 3.68 1.21 -5.91
C PHE A 140 5.04 1.85 -6.13
N TYR A 141 5.04 3.18 -6.18
CA TYR A 141 6.25 3.98 -6.17
C TYR A 141 6.27 4.95 -4.99
N PHE A 142 7.31 4.88 -4.16
CA PHE A 142 7.57 5.86 -3.12
C PHE A 142 8.86 6.63 -3.39
N SER A 143 8.86 7.93 -3.16
CA SER A 143 10.08 8.73 -3.09
C SER A 143 10.02 9.80 -2.00
N GLY A 144 10.99 9.78 -1.10
CA GLY A 144 11.17 10.81 -0.06
C GLY A 144 11.43 10.23 1.32
N THR A 145 10.93 10.87 2.37
CA THR A 145 11.21 10.52 3.78
C THR A 145 9.95 10.26 4.58
N ALA A 146 10.03 9.33 5.53
CA ALA A 146 8.99 9.04 6.51
C ALA A 146 9.64 8.55 7.82
N ALA A 147 8.93 8.66 8.95
CA ALA A 147 9.37 7.98 10.16
C ALA A 147 9.19 6.46 10.03
N ASN A 148 8.00 6.03 9.60
CA ASN A 148 7.70 4.64 9.29
C ASN A 148 7.03 4.57 7.90
N LEU A 149 7.49 3.64 7.07
CA LEU A 149 6.85 3.28 5.80
C LEU A 149 6.35 1.85 5.91
N ASN A 150 5.06 1.63 5.72
CA ASN A 150 4.45 0.31 5.68
C ASN A 150 3.73 0.12 4.35
N VAL A 151 4.10 -0.89 3.59
CA VAL A 151 3.50 -1.23 2.30
C VAL A 151 2.99 -2.66 2.38
N ASP A 152 1.71 -2.82 2.12
CA ASP A 152 1.04 -4.10 1.99
C ASP A 152 0.65 -4.25 0.51
N GLY A 153 1.39 -5.11 -0.20
CA GLY A 153 1.14 -5.46 -1.59
C GLY A 153 -0.07 -6.38 -1.75
N SER A 154 -0.45 -7.10 -0.69
CA SER A 154 -1.60 -8.01 -0.69
C SER A 154 -1.50 -9.05 -1.83
N VAL A 155 -2.59 -9.50 -2.45
CA VAL A 155 -2.55 -10.67 -3.36
C VAL A 155 -2.36 -10.22 -4.82
N GLY A 156 -1.34 -10.75 -5.50
CA GLY A 156 -1.11 -10.53 -6.93
C GLY A 156 0.37 -10.53 -7.31
N ASN A 157 0.71 -10.07 -8.51
CA ASN A 157 2.09 -9.85 -8.95
C ASN A 157 2.45 -8.38 -8.76
N ASN A 158 2.89 -8.01 -7.56
CA ASN A 158 3.07 -6.62 -7.19
C ASN A 158 4.47 -6.10 -7.57
N ARG A 159 4.53 -4.83 -7.99
CA ARG A 159 5.80 -4.12 -8.21
C ARG A 159 5.91 -2.92 -7.28
N ILE A 160 6.81 -3.04 -6.31
CA ILE A 160 7.05 -2.03 -5.27
C ILE A 160 8.45 -1.42 -5.48
N ASP A 161 8.55 -0.13 -5.79
CA ASP A 161 9.80 0.64 -5.88
C ASP A 161 9.80 1.76 -4.83
N ILE A 162 10.69 1.66 -3.86
CA ILE A 162 10.83 2.57 -2.73
C ILE A 162 12.17 3.27 -2.81
N ARG A 163 12.15 4.60 -2.99
CA ARG A 163 13.34 5.46 -3.01
C ARG A 163 13.40 6.36 -1.78
N LEU A 164 14.20 5.95 -0.83
CA LEU A 164 14.37 6.63 0.44
C LEU A 164 15.30 7.84 0.29
N GLY A 165 14.81 9.00 0.71
CA GLY A 165 15.62 10.22 0.82
C GLY A 165 16.69 10.12 1.90
N ALA A 166 17.55 11.13 1.96
CA ALA A 166 18.51 11.28 3.05
C ALA A 166 17.77 11.53 4.37
N GLY A 167 18.19 10.86 5.45
CA GLY A 167 17.53 10.93 6.75
C GLY A 167 17.54 9.60 7.50
N SER A 168 16.82 9.57 8.62
CA SER A 168 16.64 8.37 9.44
C SER A 168 15.20 7.89 9.40
N PHE A 169 15.02 6.61 9.12
CA PHE A 169 13.75 5.89 9.20
C PHE A 169 13.77 4.97 10.42
N ASN A 170 12.65 4.91 11.15
CA ASN A 170 12.46 3.95 12.23
C ASN A 170 12.16 2.56 11.67
N SER A 171 11.30 2.47 10.67
CA SER A 171 11.07 1.22 9.95
C SER A 171 10.67 1.42 8.50
N VAL A 172 11.03 0.45 7.67
CA VAL A 172 10.43 0.18 6.37
C VAL A 172 9.93 -1.26 6.40
N THR A 173 8.64 -1.44 6.22
CA THR A 173 7.98 -2.74 6.18
C THR A 173 7.32 -2.90 4.82
N VAL A 174 7.58 -4.03 4.18
CA VAL A 174 6.91 -4.46 2.95
C VAL A 174 6.40 -5.87 3.18
N ASP A 175 5.09 -6.06 3.08
CA ASP A 175 4.45 -7.38 3.04
C ASP A 175 3.88 -7.55 1.64
N SER A 176 4.52 -8.38 0.81
CA SER A 176 4.17 -8.46 -0.61
C SER A 176 3.16 -9.56 -0.94
N ASP A 177 3.05 -10.66 -0.17
CA ASP A 177 1.93 -11.64 -0.21
C ASP A 177 2.19 -12.91 0.66
N GLU A 178 2.13 -12.87 2.00
CA GLU A 178 2.37 -14.10 2.82
C GLU A 178 1.41 -15.29 2.51
N ARG A 179 0.30 -15.11 1.75
CA ARG A 179 -0.83 -16.06 1.78
C ARG A 179 -1.36 -16.59 0.46
N ALA A 180 -1.04 -16.02 -0.69
CA ALA A 180 -1.49 -16.56 -1.98
C ALA A 180 -0.36 -17.22 -2.80
N SER A 181 -0.71 -18.34 -3.42
CA SER A 181 0.24 -19.27 -4.04
C SER A 181 0.51 -18.98 -5.53
N SER A 182 0.34 -17.74 -5.99
CA SER A 182 0.34 -17.47 -7.44
C SER A 182 0.97 -16.14 -7.89
N GLY A 183 1.32 -15.23 -6.99
CA GLY A 183 1.97 -13.96 -7.30
C GLY A 183 3.48 -14.07 -7.43
N ARG A 184 4.12 -13.26 -8.28
CA ARG A 184 5.57 -13.03 -8.27
C ARG A 184 5.81 -11.55 -8.06
N ASP A 185 6.24 -11.20 -6.87
CA ASP A 185 6.44 -9.84 -6.47
C ASP A 185 7.86 -9.36 -6.80
N THR A 186 7.96 -8.06 -7.03
CA THR A 186 9.24 -7.37 -7.14
C THR A 186 9.27 -6.21 -6.15
N VAL A 187 10.17 -6.29 -5.17
CA VAL A 187 10.39 -5.25 -4.17
C VAL A 187 11.78 -4.65 -4.36
N ASN A 188 11.85 -3.35 -4.63
CA ASN A 188 13.09 -2.59 -4.70
C ASN A 188 13.09 -1.51 -3.63
N ILE A 189 14.10 -1.52 -2.75
CA ILE A 189 14.33 -0.48 -1.75
C ILE A 189 15.70 0.12 -2.01
N THR A 190 15.74 1.41 -2.35
CA THR A 190 16.97 2.13 -2.67
C THR A 190 17.09 3.38 -1.79
N GLY A 191 18.21 3.53 -1.11
CA GLY A 191 18.55 4.77 -0.39
C GLY A 191 19.45 5.72 -1.19
N SER A 192 19.88 6.78 -0.52
CA SER A 192 20.80 7.81 -1.03
C SER A 192 22.25 7.62 -0.57
N GLY A 193 22.64 6.39 -0.25
CA GLY A 193 23.95 6.03 0.30
C GLY A 193 23.97 6.08 1.83
N GLN A 194 25.13 6.42 2.40
CA GLN A 194 25.30 6.55 3.87
C GLN A 194 24.38 7.62 4.50
N ALA A 195 23.89 8.56 3.70
CA ALA A 195 22.97 9.60 4.14
C ALA A 195 21.56 9.06 4.47
N THR A 196 21.21 7.87 3.98
CA THR A 196 19.96 7.19 4.32
C THR A 196 20.24 6.12 5.37
N ARG A 197 19.61 6.24 6.53
CA ARG A 197 19.69 5.27 7.63
C ARG A 197 18.32 4.70 7.93
N VAL A 198 18.20 3.37 7.96
CA VAL A 198 16.95 2.69 8.32
C VAL A 198 17.23 1.77 9.50
N ASN A 199 16.54 1.96 10.62
CA ASN A 199 16.75 1.10 11.80
C ASN A 199 16.32 -0.34 11.48
N ASN A 200 15.09 -0.53 11.03
CA ASN A 200 14.52 -1.83 10.76
C ASN A 200 13.97 -1.89 9.35
N ILE A 201 14.40 -2.89 8.59
CA ILE A 201 13.76 -3.27 7.32
C ILE A 201 13.18 -4.66 7.51
N LEU A 202 11.87 -4.79 7.29
CA LEU A 202 11.14 -6.04 7.29
C LEU A 202 10.55 -6.23 5.89
N ILE A 203 10.90 -7.33 5.24
CA ILE A 203 10.33 -7.71 3.95
C ILE A 203 9.75 -9.11 4.12
N GLN A 204 8.47 -9.27 3.81
CA GLN A 204 7.78 -10.55 3.81
C GLN A 204 7.33 -10.80 2.39
N THR A 205 7.81 -11.88 1.80
CA THR A 205 7.48 -12.33 0.45
C THR A 205 6.63 -13.58 0.51
N GLY A 206 5.94 -13.87 -0.59
CA GLY A 206 5.02 -14.98 -0.69
C GLY A 206 5.70 -16.32 -0.95
N ALA A 207 4.90 -17.30 -1.34
CA ALA A 207 5.36 -18.69 -1.54
C ALA A 207 5.98 -18.95 -2.93
N GLN A 208 6.31 -17.92 -3.69
CA GLN A 208 6.66 -18.01 -5.12
C GLN A 208 8.10 -17.53 -5.36
N ASN A 209 8.46 -17.21 -6.61
CA ASN A 209 9.80 -16.71 -6.98
C ASN A 209 9.83 -15.18 -6.92
N ASP A 210 9.81 -14.62 -5.72
CA ASP A 210 9.83 -13.18 -5.52
C ASP A 210 11.25 -12.61 -5.69
N THR A 211 11.32 -11.35 -6.10
CA THR A 211 12.58 -10.64 -6.27
C THR A 211 12.66 -9.47 -5.32
N VAL A 212 13.65 -9.48 -4.44
CA VAL A 212 13.91 -8.40 -3.48
C VAL A 212 15.28 -7.79 -3.75
N SER A 213 15.32 -6.48 -3.92
CA SER A 213 16.57 -5.72 -3.99
C SER A 213 16.60 -4.64 -2.93
N VAL A 214 17.66 -4.62 -2.12
CA VAL A 214 17.91 -3.56 -1.15
C VAL A 214 19.27 -2.95 -1.44
N SER A 215 19.33 -1.63 -1.64
CA SER A 215 20.58 -0.99 -2.05
C SER A 215 20.81 0.42 -1.49
N TYR A 216 22.09 0.78 -1.37
CA TYR A 216 22.57 2.12 -1.08
C TYR A 216 21.99 2.75 0.20
N LEU A 217 22.05 2.04 1.33
CA LEU A 217 21.58 2.55 2.62
C LEU A 217 22.36 1.97 3.81
N THR A 218 22.24 2.64 4.95
CA THR A 218 22.76 2.17 6.24
C THR A 218 21.68 1.43 7.02
N ILE A 219 21.93 0.19 7.43
CA ILE A 219 21.06 -0.56 8.36
C ILE A 219 21.50 -0.29 9.80
N GLY A 220 20.59 0.34 10.55
CA GLY A 220 20.81 0.77 11.91
C GLY A 220 20.57 -0.29 12.98
N GLN A 221 19.79 -1.33 12.70
CA GLN A 221 19.57 -2.45 13.62
C GLN A 221 19.43 -3.78 12.89
N ARG A 222 18.40 -3.94 12.05
CA ARG A 222 18.07 -5.23 11.42
C ARG A 222 17.52 -5.06 10.01
N LEU A 223 17.98 -5.92 9.11
CA LEU A 223 17.29 -6.27 7.87
C LEU A 223 16.82 -7.71 8.03
N TYR A 224 15.52 -7.94 7.94
CA TYR A 224 14.93 -9.27 7.98
C TYR A 224 14.07 -9.48 6.73
N SER A 225 14.36 -10.55 6.01
CA SER A 225 13.54 -11.05 4.91
C SER A 225 12.96 -12.41 5.28
N HIS A 226 11.69 -12.60 4.96
CA HIS A 226 11.03 -13.89 5.08
C HIS A 226 10.35 -14.28 3.78
N GLY A 227 10.91 -15.28 3.10
CA GLY A 227 10.28 -15.95 1.98
C GLY A 227 9.33 -17.07 2.41
N GLY A 228 8.20 -17.17 1.71
CA GLY A 228 7.21 -18.22 1.92
C GLY A 228 7.70 -19.62 1.52
N THR A 229 6.84 -20.62 1.71
CA THR A 229 7.16 -22.02 1.42
C THR A 229 6.75 -22.39 0.00
N GLY A 230 7.69 -22.61 -0.92
CA GLY A 230 7.34 -23.19 -2.23
C GLY A 230 8.41 -23.07 -3.30
N GLU A 231 8.97 -21.88 -3.47
CA GLU A 231 9.98 -21.59 -4.50
C GLU A 231 11.08 -20.68 -3.94
N LEU A 232 12.10 -20.37 -4.77
CA LEU A 232 13.34 -19.73 -4.31
C LEU A 232 13.32 -18.23 -4.59
N ASP A 233 13.12 -17.44 -3.54
CA ASP A 233 13.21 -15.99 -3.61
C ASP A 233 14.63 -15.54 -3.89
N THR A 234 14.78 -14.54 -4.76
CA THR A 234 16.09 -13.93 -5.03
C THR A 234 16.20 -12.63 -4.26
N ILE A 235 17.20 -12.56 -3.38
CA ILE A 235 17.54 -11.35 -2.65
C ILE A 235 18.88 -10.82 -3.15
N THR A 236 18.91 -9.55 -3.52
CA THR A 236 20.14 -8.85 -3.91
C THR A 236 20.40 -7.69 -2.98
N LEU A 237 21.59 -7.68 -2.37
CA LEU A 237 22.05 -6.58 -1.52
C LEU A 237 23.24 -5.87 -2.17
N SER A 238 23.15 -4.55 -2.33
CA SER A 238 24.25 -3.79 -2.96
C SER A 238 24.49 -2.44 -2.30
N GLY A 239 25.75 -2.14 -1.97
CA GLY A 239 26.10 -0.86 -1.34
C GLY A 239 25.43 -0.66 0.03
N ILE A 240 25.40 -1.71 0.85
CA ILE A 240 24.83 -1.65 2.22
C ILE A 240 25.93 -1.35 3.23
N TRP A 241 25.66 -0.39 4.13
CA TRP A 241 26.48 -0.15 5.32
C TRP A 241 25.78 -0.71 6.55
N LEU A 242 26.49 -1.48 7.36
CA LEU A 242 25.97 -2.04 8.61
C LEU A 242 26.63 -1.35 9.80
N GLU A 243 25.84 -0.81 10.72
CA GLU A 243 26.40 -0.35 11.99
C GLU A 243 26.86 -1.55 12.84
N ARG A 244 27.85 -1.33 13.70
CA ARG A 244 28.49 -2.41 14.46
C ARG A 244 27.46 -3.08 15.39
N GLY A 245 27.36 -4.40 15.31
CA GLY A 245 26.47 -5.20 16.16
C GLY A 245 25.10 -5.48 15.54
N ASN A 246 24.87 -5.03 14.30
CA ASN A 246 23.63 -5.25 13.57
C ASN A 246 23.67 -6.54 12.74
N ALA A 247 22.49 -7.04 12.40
CA ALA A 247 22.31 -8.29 11.69
C ALA A 247 21.50 -8.11 10.40
N ILE A 248 21.85 -8.93 9.41
CA ILE A 248 20.99 -9.24 8.27
C ILE A 248 20.56 -10.69 8.47
N GLU A 249 19.26 -10.92 8.44
CA GLU A 249 18.66 -12.21 8.67
C GLU A 249 17.74 -12.57 7.51
N PHE A 250 17.83 -13.84 7.11
CA PHE A 250 17.14 -14.44 5.98
C PHE A 250 16.46 -15.70 6.48
N GLN A 251 15.17 -15.85 6.24
CA GLN A 251 14.40 -17.02 6.67
C GLN A 251 13.49 -17.51 5.56
N GLY A 252 13.65 -18.77 5.16
CA GLY A 252 12.84 -19.37 4.09
C GLY A 252 13.71 -19.95 2.99
N TYR A 253 13.13 -20.11 1.80
CA TYR A 253 13.84 -20.60 0.60
C TYR A 253 14.52 -19.45 -0.15
N GLU A 254 15.37 -18.69 0.53
CA GLU A 254 15.98 -17.49 -0.07
C GLU A 254 17.37 -17.79 -0.66
N ARG A 255 17.66 -17.24 -1.84
CA ARG A 255 19.01 -17.19 -2.42
C ARG A 255 19.53 -15.77 -2.43
N LEU A 256 20.64 -15.58 -1.73
CA LEU A 256 21.41 -14.34 -1.75
C LEU A 256 22.31 -14.28 -3.00
N ASN A 257 22.21 -13.19 -3.74
CA ASN A 257 23.07 -12.82 -4.87
C ASN A 257 23.87 -11.55 -4.56
#